data_AF-A0A7J4KDS4-F1
#
_entry.id   AF-A0A7J4KDS4-F1
#
_cell.length_a   1.000
_cell.length_b   1.000
_cell.length_c   1.000
_cell.angle_alpha   90.00
_cell.angle_beta   90.00
_cell.angle_gamma   90.00
#
_symmetry.space_group_name_H-M   'P 1'
#
loop_
_entity.id
_entity.type
_entity.pdbx_description
1 polymer ?
#
loop_
_entity_poly.entity_id
_entity_poly.type
_entity_poly.pdbx_seq_one_letter_code
_entity_poly.pdbx_strand_id
1 'polypeptide(L)'
;INHNIEVVEELFPHMRPQGNYQRSLQVLKIIKTKAKDIPSKSGLMIGLGESTEQILTTLRDLRDAQVDFLTIGQYLQPTSTHAP
;
A
#
# COMPACT_ATOMS: atom_id res chain seq x y z
N ILE A 1 8.91 -10.76 4.60
CA ILE A 1 9.39 -9.36 4.44
C ILE A 1 8.17 -8.44 4.36
N ASN A 2 8.22 -7.27 5.00
CA ASN A 2 7.11 -6.30 4.99
C ASN A 2 7.51 -5.04 4.20
N HIS A 3 6.61 -4.57 3.34
CA HIS A 3 6.67 -3.25 2.71
C HIS A 3 5.25 -2.74 2.47
N ASN A 4 4.87 -1.64 3.13
CA ASN A 4 3.52 -1.10 3.02
C ASN A 4 3.33 -0.22 1.77
N ILE A 5 2.19 -0.39 1.12
CA ILE A 5 1.71 0.51 0.09
C ILE A 5 1.14 1.80 0.70
N GLU A 6 0.62 1.71 1.92
CA GLU A 6 0.05 2.75 2.78
C GLU A 6 -1.27 3.35 2.29
N VAL A 7 -1.35 3.81 1.04
CA VAL A 7 -2.53 4.47 0.48
C VAL A 7 -2.73 4.08 -0.99
N VAL A 8 -3.89 4.41 -1.55
CA VAL A 8 -4.17 4.27 -2.99
C VAL A 8 -3.26 5.18 -3.83
N GLU A 9 -3.09 4.86 -5.11
CA GLU A 9 -2.16 5.56 -6.01
C GLU A 9 -2.45 7.06 -6.10
N GLU A 10 -3.72 7.45 -6.11
CA GLU A 10 -4.16 8.84 -6.24
C GLU A 10 -3.82 9.70 -5.01
N LEU A 11 -3.78 9.09 -3.82
CA LEU A 11 -3.42 9.77 -2.58
C LEU A 11 -1.90 9.76 -2.33
N PHE A 12 -1.15 8.96 -3.10
CA PHE A 12 0.28 8.77 -2.89
C PHE A 12 1.10 10.07 -2.95
N PRO A 13 0.90 11.00 -3.89
CA PRO A 13 1.67 12.26 -3.93
C PRO A 13 1.46 13.13 -2.70
N HIS A 14 0.28 13.09 -2.09
CA HIS A 14 -0.08 13.89 -0.93
C HIS A 14 0.38 13.25 0.38
N MET A 15 0.20 11.93 0.50
CA MET A 15 0.48 11.18 1.73
C MET A 15 1.91 10.67 1.81
N ARG A 16 2.57 10.48 0.67
CA ARG A 16 3.94 9.97 0.56
C ARG A 16 4.73 10.73 -0.51
N PRO A 17 4.99 12.04 -0.31
CA PRO A 17 5.60 12.91 -1.33
C PRO A 17 6.99 12.45 -1.81
N GLN A 18 7.72 11.67 -1.01
CA GLN A 18 9.03 11.12 -1.38
C GLN A 18 8.96 9.69 -1.95
N GLY A 19 7.80 9.06 -1.90
CA GLY A 19 7.64 7.69 -2.37
C GLY A 19 7.08 7.64 -3.79
N ASN A 20 7.01 6.41 -4.32
CA ASN A 20 6.38 6.14 -5.60
C ASN A 20 5.60 4.83 -5.50
N TYR A 21 4.32 4.86 -5.89
CA TYR A 21 3.41 3.73 -5.81
C TYR A 21 3.90 2.55 -6.65
N GLN A 22 4.21 2.80 -7.92
CA GLN A 22 4.70 1.77 -8.85
C GLN A 22 6.02 1.16 -8.39
N ARG A 23 6.94 1.96 -7.86
CA ARG A 23 8.19 1.46 -7.26
C ARG A 23 7.92 0.57 -6.04
N SER A 24 6.93 0.91 -5.22
CA SER A 24 6.53 0.09 -4.08
C SER A 24 6.02 -1.29 -4.52
N LEU A 25 5.19 -1.35 -5.57
CA LEU A 25 4.75 -2.61 -6.17
C LEU A 25 5.92 -3.40 -6.77
N GLN A 26 6.86 -2.73 -7.43
CA GLN A 26 8.06 -3.37 -7.96
C GLN A 26 8.91 -4.01 -6.85
N VAL A 27 9.08 -3.34 -5.71
CA VAL A 27 9.79 -3.91 -4.55
C VAL A 27 9.11 -5.19 -4.07
N LEU A 28 7.78 -5.17 -3.91
CA LEU A 28 6.99 -6.35 -3.50
C LEU A 28 7.13 -7.50 -4.51
N LYS A 29 7.05 -7.21 -5.81
CA LYS A 29 7.24 -8.19 -6.88
C LYS A 29 8.66 -8.76 -6.90
N ILE A 30 9.68 -7.94 -6.65
CA ILE A 30 11.08 -8.39 -6.56
C ILE A 30 11.27 -9.33 -5.36
N ILE A 31 10.65 -9.03 -4.21
CA ILE A 31 10.70 -9.92 -3.04
C ILE A 31 10.17 -11.30 -3.43
N LYS A 32 9.01 -11.38 -4.10
CA LYS A 32 8.44 -12.67 -4.46
C LYS A 32 9.25 -13.43 -5.51
N THR A 33 9.84 -12.73 -6.46
CA THR A 33 10.66 -13.38 -7.51
C THR A 33 12.03 -13.84 -6.99
N LYS A 34 12.64 -13.12 -6.06
CA LYS A 34 13.98 -13.46 -5.52
C LYS A 34 13.96 -14.35 -4.29
N ALA A 35 12.90 -14.33 -3.50
CA ALA A 35 12.78 -15.06 -2.25
C ALA A 35 11.38 -15.65 -2.10
N LYS A 36 11.00 -16.53 -3.03
CA LYS A 36 9.63 -17.08 -3.16
C LYS A 36 9.08 -17.71 -1.89
N ASP A 37 9.94 -18.34 -1.09
CA ASP A 37 9.58 -19.06 0.14
C ASP A 37 9.42 -18.13 1.34
N ILE A 38 9.82 -16.86 1.24
CA ILE A 38 9.65 -15.87 2.29
C ILE A 38 8.29 -15.17 2.10
N PRO A 39 7.37 -15.27 3.06
CA PRO A 39 6.09 -14.58 2.94
C PRO A 39 6.26 -13.06 2.91
N SER A 40 5.56 -12.43 1.98
CA SER A 40 5.50 -10.98 1.79
C SER A 40 4.25 -10.41 2.46
N LYS A 41 4.37 -9.20 3.01
CA LYS A 41 3.27 -8.48 3.61
C LYS A 41 3.24 -7.04 3.13
N SER A 42 2.04 -6.51 2.97
CA SER A 42 1.79 -5.07 2.79
C SER A 42 0.65 -4.59 3.70
N GLY A 43 0.53 -3.28 3.82
CA GLY A 43 -0.49 -2.59 4.59
C GLY A 43 -1.08 -1.43 3.80
N LEU A 44 -2.39 -1.25 3.94
CA LEU A 44 -3.19 -0.16 3.37
C LEU A 44 -3.98 0.50 4.51
N MET A 45 -3.92 1.83 4.58
CA MET A 45 -4.77 2.64 5.45
C MET A 45 -5.97 3.16 4.64
N ILE A 46 -7.13 3.18 5.27
CA ILE A 46 -8.39 3.68 4.72
C ILE A 46 -8.94 4.85 5.55
N GLY A 47 -9.86 5.61 4.97
CA GLY A 47 -10.50 6.78 5.58
C GLY A 47 -9.73 8.07 5.37
N LEU A 48 -8.92 8.17 4.32
CA LEU A 48 -8.17 9.36 3.90
C LEU A 48 -8.80 10.04 2.67
N GLY A 49 -10.00 9.62 2.26
CA GLY A 49 -10.74 10.15 1.13
C GLY A 49 -10.68 9.30 -0.14
N GLU A 50 -10.13 8.09 -0.05
CA GLU A 50 -10.13 7.13 -1.16
C GLU A 50 -11.53 6.58 -1.46
N SER A 51 -11.79 6.26 -2.73
CA SER A 51 -13.02 5.57 -3.14
C SER A 51 -12.88 4.05 -3.03
N THR A 52 -14.02 3.35 -2.99
CA THR A 52 -14.02 1.88 -2.98
C THR A 52 -13.36 1.30 -4.25
N GLU A 53 -13.55 1.94 -5.40
CA GLU A 53 -12.94 1.55 -6.67
C GLU A 53 -11.41 1.67 -6.61
N GLN A 54 -10.89 2.75 -6.02
CA GLN A 54 -9.46 2.95 -5.84
C GLN A 54 -8.86 1.90 -4.91
N ILE A 55 -9.55 1.59 -3.79
CA ILE A 55 -9.16 0.49 -2.91
C ILE A 55 -9.09 -0.81 -3.71
N LEU A 56 -10.15 -1.16 -4.45
CA LEU A 56 -10.21 -2.40 -5.23
C LEU A 56 -9.09 -2.48 -6.27
N THR A 57 -8.72 -1.37 -6.91
CA THR A 57 -7.57 -1.31 -7.82
C THR A 57 -6.27 -1.62 -7.06
N THR A 58 -6.02 -0.98 -5.92
CA THR A 58 -4.84 -1.26 -5.10
C THR A 58 -4.79 -2.72 -4.60
N LEU A 59 -5.94 -3.32 -4.26
CA LEU A 59 -6.00 -4.73 -3.90
C LEU A 59 -5.60 -5.66 -5.06
N ARG A 60 -6.03 -5.33 -6.29
CA ARG A 60 -5.63 -6.08 -7.50
C ARG A 60 -4.13 -5.93 -7.76
N ASP A 61 -3.59 -4.71 -7.67
CA ASP A 61 -2.17 -4.45 -7.88
C ASP A 61 -1.28 -5.23 -6.91
N LEU A 62 -1.66 -5.24 -5.62
CA LEU A 62 -0.96 -6.02 -4.59
C LEU A 62 -1.05 -7.53 -4.87
N ARG A 63 -2.20 -7.99 -5.38
CA ARG A 63 -2.36 -9.40 -5.77
C ARG A 63 -1.49 -9.76 -6.97
N ASP A 64 -1.40 -8.89 -7.96
CA ASP A 64 -0.56 -9.06 -9.15
C ASP A 64 0.95 -9.00 -8.80
N ALA A 65 1.30 -8.24 -7.75
CA ALA A 65 2.62 -8.26 -7.14
C ALA A 65 2.88 -9.52 -6.27
N GLN A 66 1.91 -10.43 -6.16
CA GLN A 66 1.97 -11.67 -5.39
C GLN A 66 2.23 -11.48 -3.90
N VAL A 67 1.61 -10.45 -3.30
CA VAL A 67 1.67 -10.24 -1.85
C VAL A 67 0.89 -11.35 -1.12
N ASP A 68 1.49 -11.92 -0.08
CA ASP A 68 0.91 -13.05 0.66
C ASP A 68 -0.06 -12.59 1.75
N PHE A 69 0.27 -11.50 2.46
CA PHE A 69 -0.56 -10.96 3.55
C PHE A 69 -0.86 -9.47 3.35
N LEU A 70 -2.10 -9.08 3.61
CA LEU A 70 -2.52 -7.69 3.60
C LEU A 70 -3.18 -7.33 4.94
N THR A 71 -2.82 -6.17 5.48
CA THR A 71 -3.57 -5.52 6.56
C THR A 71 -4.26 -4.27 6.04
N ILE A 72 -5.54 -4.12 6.39
CA ILE A 72 -6.32 -2.91 6.11
C ILE A 72 -6.70 -2.30 7.46
N GLY A 73 -6.29 -1.06 7.69
CA GLY A 73 -6.53 -0.36 8.96
C GLY A 73 -7.17 1.00 8.72
N GLN A 74 -7.99 1.44 9.67
CA GLN A 74 -8.50 2.80 9.68
C GLN A 74 -7.37 3.79 9.99
N TYR A 75 -7.21 4.84 9.18
CA TYR A 75 -6.35 5.96 9.51
C TYR A 75 -6.89 6.66 10.76
N LEU A 76 -6.02 6.86 11.74
CA LEU A 76 -6.29 7.64 12.94
C LEU A 76 -5.37 8.85 12.93
N GLN A 77 -5.96 10.02 12.76
CA GLN A 77 -5.22 11.28 12.69
C GLN A 77 -4.39 11.50 13.98
N PRO A 78 -3.05 11.58 13.90
CA PRO A 78 -2.21 11.74 15.09
C PRO A 78 -2.38 13.10 15.78
N THR A 79 -2.49 14.18 14.99
CA THR A 79 -2.73 15.55 15.45
C THR A 79 -3.57 16.30 14.41
N SER A 80 -4.19 17.41 14.80
CA SER A 80 -5.02 18.25 13.91
C SER A 80 -4.29 18.82 12.69
N THR A 81 -2.96 18.76 12.64
CA THR A 81 -2.15 19.26 11.52
C THR A 81 -1.76 18.17 10.52
N HIS A 82 -2.08 16.90 10.81
CA HIS A 82 -1.88 15.80 9.86
C HIS A 82 -3.08 15.69 8.90
N ALA A 83 -2.95 14.85 7.87
CA ALA A 83 -4.04 14.56 6.95
C ALA A 83 -5.36 14.25 7.69
N PRO A 84 -6.50 14.65 7.13
CA PRO A 84 -7.82 14.39 7.72
C PRO A 84 -8.23 12.92 7.61
#